data_AF-A0A3Q1C7H6-F1
#
_entry.id   AF-A0A3Q1C7H6-F1
#
_cell.length_a   1.000
_cell.length_b   1.000
_cell.length_c   1.000
_cell.angle_alpha   90.00
_cell.angle_beta   90.00
_cell.angle_gamma   90.00
#
_symmetry.space_group_name_H-M   'P 1'
#
loop_
_entity.id
_entity.type
_entity.pdbx_description
1 polymer ?
#
loop_
_entity_poly.entity_id
_entity_poly.type
_entity_poly.pdbx_seq_one_letter_code
_entity_poly.pdbx_strand_id
1 'polypeptide(L)'
;MEPIHPWETPPGRGDHDAISVTSWVSVCPRGLWNVQQKRICDRSQQTVLNSGNACSSGYYPRLGSLCRVRVRLKASMDDTESSASGRENEKLEVDPDLSASDVTESVVTSFLRRQDSVLQIPLGDWTTLKLGEGQCDVTEACLERMRAGEKWEILLSQVENGPDVSVPQPSDGNLPLCATVELQAFTPGKESWEMSPGEKWEWAKSHKERGGVRFRSGDVWGAAHSYSQALKLLITLCGHFTEVEKKGHEHEAGEQSDTNAADETQQLPSADEFKTIKAELHSNLSLCQLKLHQPERAKASATKATQLEPGGAKAWYRLGQACQMVNELEEAKRAFRKLLELQPELPAALKALKDIASREKETNAQLGLRLSKMFS
;
A
#
# COMPACT_ATOMS: atom_id res chain seq x y z
N MET A 1 -30.97 19.37 -1.49
CA MET A 1 -31.01 18.63 -2.75
C MET A 1 -29.97 17.52 -2.62
N GLU A 2 -30.41 16.29 -2.44
CA GLU A 2 -29.52 15.13 -2.37
C GLU A 2 -28.86 14.89 -3.74
N PRO A 3 -27.60 14.42 -3.78
CA PRO A 3 -26.94 14.13 -5.05
C PRO A 3 -27.60 12.90 -5.69
N ILE A 4 -28.10 13.07 -6.90
CA ILE A 4 -28.69 12.00 -7.71
C ILE A 4 -27.58 10.98 -8.01
N HIS A 5 -27.75 9.74 -7.55
CA HIS A 5 -26.87 8.63 -7.88
C HIS A 5 -27.02 8.27 -9.38
N PRO A 6 -25.93 8.15 -10.16
CA PRO A 6 -26.01 7.92 -11.61
C PRO A 6 -26.70 6.62 -12.08
N TRP A 7 -27.14 5.74 -11.16
CA TRP A 7 -27.74 4.45 -11.48
C TRP A 7 -28.96 4.06 -10.65
N GLU A 8 -29.66 5.00 -10.03
CA GLU A 8 -31.00 4.68 -9.52
C GLU A 8 -32.00 4.57 -10.67
N THR A 9 -32.18 3.37 -11.20
CA THR A 9 -33.32 3.05 -12.05
C THR A 9 -34.59 2.94 -11.19
N PRO A 10 -35.72 3.55 -11.59
CA PRO A 10 -36.99 3.44 -10.86
C PRO A 10 -37.48 1.99 -10.86
N PRO A 11 -38.23 1.55 -9.83
CA PRO A 11 -38.64 0.17 -9.70
C PRO A 11 -39.74 -0.14 -10.73
N GLY A 12 -39.38 -0.78 -11.84
CA GLY A 12 -40.39 -1.07 -12.87
C GLY A 12 -39.93 -1.71 -14.16
N ARG A 13 -39.27 -2.87 -14.11
CA ARG A 13 -39.34 -4.04 -15.03
C ARG A 13 -38.06 -4.85 -14.92
N GLY A 14 -38.22 -6.16 -14.73
CA GLY A 14 -37.12 -7.07 -14.44
C GLY A 14 -36.07 -7.14 -15.54
N ASP A 15 -34.84 -6.79 -15.18
CA ASP A 15 -33.62 -7.33 -15.75
C ASP A 15 -32.76 -7.78 -14.56
N HIS A 16 -33.00 -9.01 -14.12
CA HIS A 16 -32.20 -9.67 -13.09
C HIS A 16 -30.87 -10.11 -13.70
N ASP A 17 -29.88 -9.22 -13.87
CA ASP A 17 -28.49 -9.67 -14.08
C ASP A 17 -27.37 -8.62 -13.99
N ALA A 18 -27.68 -7.35 -13.74
CA ALA A 18 -26.67 -6.32 -13.51
C ALA A 18 -26.33 -6.23 -12.01
N ILE A 19 -25.29 -6.92 -11.57
CA ILE A 19 -24.73 -6.73 -10.22
C ILE A 19 -24.00 -5.38 -10.22
N SER A 20 -24.62 -4.37 -9.62
CA SER A 20 -23.97 -3.10 -9.30
C SER A 20 -23.40 -3.16 -7.88
N VAL A 21 -22.08 -3.07 -7.74
CA VAL A 21 -21.41 -3.07 -6.42
C VAL A 21 -20.80 -1.70 -6.17
N THR A 22 -21.13 -1.11 -5.03
CA THR A 22 -20.47 0.13 -4.57
C THR A 22 -19.48 -0.21 -3.48
N SER A 23 -18.25 0.30 -3.60
CA SER A 23 -17.20 0.11 -2.60
C SER A 23 -16.35 1.35 -2.40
N TRP A 24 -15.69 1.44 -1.26
CA TRP A 24 -14.84 2.57 -0.90
C TRP A 24 -13.39 2.12 -0.90
N VAL A 25 -12.55 2.80 -1.68
CA VAL A 25 -11.14 2.46 -1.84
C VAL A 25 -10.29 3.65 -1.42
N SER A 26 -9.33 3.43 -0.53
CA SER A 26 -8.32 4.43 -0.20
C SER A 26 -7.22 4.38 -1.25
N VAL A 27 -7.15 5.41 -2.09
CA VAL A 27 -6.15 5.55 -3.15
C VAL A 27 -5.03 6.44 -2.65
N CYS A 28 -3.81 5.91 -2.53
CA CYS A 28 -2.67 6.69 -2.04
C CYS A 28 -1.99 7.42 -3.21
N PRO A 29 -1.83 8.77 -3.20
CA PRO A 29 -2.10 9.71 -2.11
C PRO A 29 -3.46 10.44 -2.17
N ARG A 30 -4.31 10.13 -3.15
CA ARG A 30 -5.55 10.87 -3.49
C ARG A 30 -6.73 10.68 -2.54
N GLY A 31 -6.54 10.04 -1.38
CA GLY A 31 -7.57 9.93 -0.35
C GLY A 31 -8.62 8.85 -0.63
N LEU A 32 -9.84 9.06 -0.15
CA LEU A 32 -10.92 8.08 -0.27
C LEU A 32 -11.69 8.30 -1.59
N TRP A 33 -11.95 7.20 -2.30
CA TRP A 33 -12.70 7.19 -3.55
C TRP A 33 -13.87 6.23 -3.43
N ASN A 34 -15.02 6.65 -3.97
CA ASN A 34 -16.15 5.78 -4.17
C ASN A 34 -16.00 5.12 -5.56
N VAL A 35 -16.01 3.79 -5.55
CA VAL A 35 -15.83 2.93 -6.73
C VAL A 35 -17.13 2.17 -6.94
N GLN A 36 -17.88 2.58 -7.96
CA GLN A 36 -19.10 1.92 -8.36
C GLN A 36 -18.80 1.03 -9.56
N GLN A 37 -19.10 -0.26 -9.41
CA GLN A 37 -18.68 -1.33 -10.30
C GLN A 37 -19.91 -1.95 -10.94
N LYS A 38 -19.89 -2.13 -12.26
CA LYS A 38 -20.96 -2.78 -13.02
C LYS A 38 -20.36 -3.85 -13.94
N ARG A 39 -20.81 -5.09 -13.80
CA ARG A 39 -20.42 -6.17 -14.72
C ARG A 39 -21.02 -5.92 -16.11
N ILE A 40 -20.21 -6.05 -17.16
CA ILE A 40 -20.68 -6.02 -18.55
C ILE A 40 -20.87 -7.48 -18.99
N CYS A 41 -22.10 -7.88 -19.26
CA CYS A 41 -22.42 -9.19 -19.83
C CYS A 41 -22.59 -9.05 -21.34
N ASP A 42 -21.72 -9.68 -22.15
CA ASP A 42 -21.97 -9.82 -23.58
C ASP A 42 -22.97 -10.95 -23.84
N ARG A 43 -24.09 -10.63 -24.49
CA ARG A 43 -25.14 -11.61 -24.86
C ARG A 43 -24.64 -12.76 -25.75
N SER A 44 -23.45 -12.64 -26.35
CA SER A 44 -22.83 -13.66 -27.21
C SER A 44 -22.14 -14.80 -26.46
N GLN A 45 -21.86 -14.66 -25.16
CA GLN A 45 -21.19 -15.71 -24.37
C GLN A 45 -22.15 -16.67 -23.65
N GLN A 46 -23.46 -16.41 -23.68
CA GLN A 46 -24.47 -17.29 -23.08
C GLN A 46 -24.59 -18.66 -23.78
N THR A 47 -24.06 -18.82 -24.99
CA THR A 47 -24.21 -20.07 -25.76
C THR A 47 -23.07 -21.07 -25.57
N VAL A 48 -21.96 -20.69 -24.92
CA VAL A 48 -20.77 -21.57 -24.75
C VAL A 48 -20.68 -22.19 -23.35
N LEU A 49 -21.52 -21.77 -22.40
CA LEU A 49 -21.55 -22.35 -21.04
C LEU A 49 -22.15 -23.76 -20.96
N ASN A 50 -22.64 -24.34 -22.07
CA ASN A 50 -23.30 -25.66 -22.09
C ASN A 50 -22.47 -26.79 -22.71
N SER A 51 -21.22 -26.56 -23.12
CA SER A 51 -20.30 -27.65 -23.45
C SER A 51 -19.27 -27.81 -22.33
N GLY A 52 -19.41 -28.88 -21.55
CA GLY A 52 -18.58 -29.16 -20.39
C GLY A 52 -17.10 -29.29 -20.74
N ASN A 53 -16.37 -28.19 -20.61
CA ASN A 53 -14.98 -28.16 -20.15
C ASN A 53 -14.59 -26.71 -19.81
N ALA A 54 -14.92 -26.23 -18.61
CA ALA A 54 -14.36 -25.00 -18.05
C ALA A 54 -14.50 -25.05 -16.53
N CYS A 55 -13.37 -24.89 -15.84
CA CYS A 55 -13.20 -25.01 -14.39
C CYS A 55 -14.34 -24.37 -13.58
N SER A 56 -15.25 -25.21 -13.09
CA SER A 56 -16.35 -24.83 -12.21
C SER A 56 -15.91 -24.93 -10.75
N SER A 57 -15.41 -23.83 -10.18
CA SER A 57 -15.34 -23.56 -8.74
C SER A 57 -15.00 -22.09 -8.51
N GLY A 58 -15.65 -21.45 -7.54
CA GLY A 58 -15.61 -20.01 -7.27
C GLY A 58 -14.27 -19.46 -6.75
N TYR A 59 -13.23 -19.47 -7.58
CA TYR A 59 -11.97 -18.81 -7.30
C TYR A 59 -12.00 -17.37 -7.82
N TYR A 60 -11.77 -16.42 -6.93
CA TYR A 60 -11.44 -15.05 -7.27
C TYR A 60 -9.93 -14.85 -7.07
N PRO A 61 -9.32 -13.89 -7.75
CA PRO A 61 -7.96 -13.48 -7.46
C PRO A 61 -7.74 -13.19 -5.97
N ARG A 62 -6.64 -13.71 -5.39
CA ARG A 62 -6.26 -13.56 -3.98
C ARG A 62 -4.87 -12.95 -3.86
N LEU A 63 -4.39 -12.71 -2.64
CA LEU A 63 -3.04 -12.19 -2.42
C LEU A 63 -2.00 -13.11 -3.08
N GLY A 64 -1.12 -12.50 -3.86
CA GLY A 64 -0.10 -13.22 -4.63
C GLY A 64 -0.55 -13.76 -5.98
N SER A 65 -1.84 -13.72 -6.32
CA SER A 65 -2.30 -14.01 -7.68
C SER A 65 -1.62 -13.09 -8.69
N LEU A 66 -1.11 -13.68 -9.76
CA LEU A 66 -0.69 -12.96 -10.96
C LEU A 66 -1.91 -12.81 -11.85
N CYS A 67 -2.33 -11.58 -12.10
CA CYS A 67 -3.52 -11.24 -12.86
C CYS A 67 -3.11 -10.52 -14.15
N ARG A 68 -3.56 -11.02 -15.30
CA ARG A 68 -3.40 -10.33 -16.58
C ARG A 68 -4.61 -9.43 -16.83
N VAL A 69 -4.39 -8.12 -16.79
CA VAL A 69 -5.44 -7.11 -16.69
C VAL A 69 -5.24 -6.03 -17.74
N ARG A 70 -6.36 -5.53 -18.27
CA ARG A 70 -6.38 -4.39 -19.19
C ARG A 70 -7.34 -3.34 -18.67
N VAL A 71 -6.87 -2.09 -18.59
CA VAL A 71 -7.68 -0.96 -18.13
C VAL A 71 -7.75 0.09 -19.24
N ARG A 72 -8.96 0.57 -19.53
CA ARG A 72 -9.19 1.62 -20.54
C ARG A 72 -10.11 2.70 -19.99
N LEU A 73 -9.76 3.96 -20.19
CA LEU A 73 -10.66 5.07 -19.90
C LEU A 73 -11.80 5.11 -20.91
N LYS A 74 -12.99 5.44 -20.44
CA LYS A 74 -14.14 5.74 -21.29
C LYS A 74 -14.20 7.26 -21.43
N ALA A 75 -14.18 7.75 -22.67
CA ALA A 75 -14.38 9.17 -22.93
C ALA A 75 -15.72 9.62 -22.31
N SER A 76 -15.77 10.83 -21.78
CA SER A 76 -16.97 11.39 -21.15
C SER A 76 -18.17 11.30 -22.09
N MET A 77 -19.35 11.06 -21.52
CA MET A 77 -20.63 11.19 -22.22
C MET A 77 -20.80 12.64 -22.70
N ASP A 78 -20.26 12.96 -23.87
CA ASP A 78 -20.67 14.11 -24.68
C ASP A 78 -20.46 13.92 -26.19
N ASP A 79 -19.86 12.80 -26.64
CA ASP A 79 -19.86 12.45 -28.07
C ASP A 79 -20.92 11.40 -28.36
N THR A 80 -22.17 11.87 -28.42
CA THR A 80 -23.27 11.14 -29.05
C THR A 80 -23.03 11.14 -30.56
N GLU A 81 -22.96 9.95 -31.16
CA GLU A 81 -23.15 9.66 -32.59
C GLU A 81 -22.75 10.75 -33.60
N SER A 82 -21.53 10.66 -34.15
CA SER A 82 -21.33 10.97 -35.57
C SER A 82 -20.23 10.10 -36.19
N SER A 83 -20.68 9.09 -36.92
CA SER A 83 -20.24 8.68 -38.25
C SER A 83 -18.76 8.85 -38.66
N ALA A 84 -18.09 7.69 -38.74
CA ALA A 84 -17.29 7.19 -39.86
C ALA A 84 -16.04 7.97 -40.33
N SER A 85 -14.88 7.30 -40.23
CA SER A 85 -14.10 6.75 -41.37
C SER A 85 -12.59 6.83 -41.12
N GLY A 86 -11.88 5.74 -41.43
CA GLY A 86 -10.43 5.69 -41.38
C GLY A 86 -9.91 4.31 -41.04
N ARG A 87 -9.83 3.45 -42.06
CA ARG A 87 -9.16 2.15 -42.00
C ARG A 87 -7.69 2.35 -41.61
N GLU A 88 -7.20 1.54 -40.70
CA GLU A 88 -5.97 0.79 -40.93
C GLU A 88 -6.02 -0.52 -40.14
N ASN A 89 -6.05 -1.61 -40.92
CA ASN A 89 -5.88 -2.97 -40.46
C ASN A 89 -4.41 -3.13 -40.03
N GLU A 90 -4.14 -3.29 -38.74
CA GLU A 90 -3.08 -4.19 -38.31
C GLU A 90 -3.71 -5.32 -37.50
N LYS A 91 -3.93 -6.41 -38.22
CA LYS A 91 -4.29 -7.72 -37.70
C LYS A 91 -3.08 -8.26 -36.94
N LEU A 92 -2.93 -7.87 -35.68
CA LEU A 92 -2.12 -8.65 -34.73
C LEU A 92 -3.04 -9.74 -34.17
N GLU A 93 -2.79 -10.96 -34.62
CA GLU A 93 -3.46 -12.16 -34.15
C GLU A 93 -3.23 -12.30 -32.64
N VAL A 94 -4.28 -12.05 -31.86
CA VAL A 94 -4.31 -12.35 -30.43
C VAL A 94 -4.88 -13.75 -30.32
N ASP A 95 -4.02 -14.72 -29.99
CA ASP A 95 -4.46 -16.06 -29.62
C ASP A 95 -5.42 -15.95 -28.42
N PRO A 96 -6.68 -16.41 -28.53
CA PRO A 96 -7.68 -16.28 -27.47
C PRO A 96 -7.43 -17.23 -26.28
N ASP A 97 -6.58 -18.25 -26.46
CA ASP A 97 -6.43 -19.37 -25.53
C ASP A 97 -5.10 -19.33 -24.80
N LEU A 98 -4.83 -18.25 -24.06
CA LEU A 98 -3.76 -18.26 -23.06
C LEU A 98 -4.30 -18.82 -21.75
N SER A 99 -3.86 -20.03 -21.46
CA SER A 99 -4.19 -20.83 -20.28
C SER A 99 -3.54 -20.25 -19.02
N ALA A 100 -3.98 -20.67 -17.82
CA ALA A 100 -3.35 -20.23 -16.56
C ALA A 100 -1.83 -20.52 -16.51
N SER A 101 -1.33 -21.49 -17.29
CA SER A 101 0.09 -21.78 -17.47
C SER A 101 0.87 -20.67 -18.21
N ASP A 102 0.24 -19.93 -19.13
CA ASP A 102 0.93 -18.85 -19.84
C ASP A 102 1.09 -17.58 -18.97
N VAL A 103 0.24 -17.43 -17.96
CA VAL A 103 0.38 -16.38 -16.95
C VAL A 103 1.55 -16.69 -16.00
N THR A 104 1.88 -17.96 -15.77
CA THR A 104 3.03 -18.33 -14.90
C THR A 104 4.39 -18.00 -15.50
N GLU A 105 4.51 -17.94 -16.83
CA GLU A 105 5.75 -17.52 -17.52
C GLU A 105 5.84 -16.00 -17.75
N SER A 106 4.75 -15.26 -17.49
CA SER A 106 4.70 -13.81 -17.68
C SER A 106 5.37 -13.06 -16.52
N VAL A 107 6.44 -12.32 -16.83
CA VAL A 107 7.13 -11.44 -15.87
C VAL A 107 6.17 -10.33 -15.40
N VAL A 108 6.12 -10.08 -14.08
CA VAL A 108 5.36 -8.96 -13.50
C VAL A 108 5.77 -7.67 -14.22
N THR A 109 4.81 -7.00 -14.85
CA THR A 109 5.09 -5.79 -15.60
C THR A 109 5.46 -4.70 -14.59
N SER A 110 6.73 -4.30 -14.56
CA SER A 110 7.16 -3.21 -13.71
C SER A 110 6.83 -1.88 -14.39
N PHE A 111 5.93 -1.11 -13.79
CA PHE A 111 5.63 0.27 -14.19
C PHE A 111 5.68 1.19 -12.98
N LEU A 112 5.98 2.46 -13.22
CA LEU A 112 6.01 3.47 -12.18
C LEU A 112 4.58 3.90 -11.85
N ARG A 113 4.21 3.89 -10.57
CA ARG A 113 2.98 4.50 -10.08
C ARG A 113 3.00 5.98 -10.46
N ARG A 114 2.19 6.36 -11.45
CA ARG A 114 2.06 7.77 -11.82
C ARG A 114 1.09 8.46 -10.85
N GLN A 115 1.53 9.56 -10.23
CA GLN A 115 0.75 10.31 -9.23
C GLN A 115 -0.36 11.17 -9.85
N ASP A 116 -0.30 11.37 -11.17
CA ASP A 116 -1.26 12.11 -11.99
C ASP A 116 -2.58 11.34 -12.23
N SER A 117 -2.55 10.01 -12.15
CA SER A 117 -3.71 9.13 -12.43
C SER A 117 -4.18 8.39 -11.18
N VAL A 118 -5.51 8.35 -10.97
CA VAL A 118 -6.17 7.61 -9.88
C VAL A 118 -6.04 6.09 -10.06
N LEU A 119 -6.04 5.62 -11.30
CA LEU A 119 -5.98 4.19 -11.64
C LEU A 119 -4.58 3.60 -11.46
N GLN A 120 -3.55 4.46 -11.52
CA GLN A 120 -2.15 4.11 -11.23
C GLN A 120 -1.59 2.95 -12.06
N ILE A 121 -2.19 2.64 -13.22
CA ILE A 121 -1.85 1.52 -14.11
C ILE A 121 -1.67 2.02 -15.55
N PRO A 122 -0.82 1.39 -16.39
CA PRO A 122 -0.79 1.65 -17.82
C PRO A 122 -2.16 1.43 -18.45
N LEU A 123 -2.60 2.35 -19.29
CA LEU A 123 -3.88 2.28 -19.98
C LEU A 123 -3.70 1.68 -21.38
N GLY A 124 -4.67 0.89 -21.82
CA GLY A 124 -4.73 0.33 -23.17
C GLY A 124 -4.20 -1.10 -23.28
N ASP A 125 -2.94 -1.31 -22.90
CA ASP A 125 -2.24 -2.59 -23.06
C ASP A 125 -2.53 -3.59 -21.93
N TRP A 126 -2.34 -4.88 -22.23
CA TRP A 126 -2.39 -5.94 -21.22
C TRP A 126 -1.19 -5.84 -20.27
N THR A 127 -1.46 -5.79 -18.98
CA THR A 127 -0.47 -5.65 -17.91
C THR A 127 -0.62 -6.80 -16.93
N THR A 128 0.50 -7.38 -16.49
CA THR A 128 0.51 -8.44 -15.47
C THR A 128 0.77 -7.84 -14.10
N LEU A 129 -0.22 -7.91 -13.21
CA LEU A 129 -0.18 -7.41 -11.85
C LEU A 129 -0.08 -8.56 -10.85
N LYS A 130 0.64 -8.34 -9.75
CA LYS A 130 0.58 -9.24 -8.59
C LYS A 130 -0.28 -8.61 -7.50
N LEU A 131 -1.37 -9.28 -7.13
CA LEU A 131 -2.28 -8.78 -6.11
C LEU A 131 -1.63 -8.71 -4.72
N GLY A 132 -1.89 -7.62 -4.00
CA GLY A 132 -1.36 -7.38 -2.67
C GLY A 132 -0.03 -6.63 -2.66
N GLU A 133 0.57 -6.35 -3.82
CA GLU A 133 1.76 -5.51 -3.89
C GLU A 133 1.45 -4.02 -3.68
N GLY A 134 0.17 -3.62 -3.78
CA GLY A 134 -0.27 -2.24 -3.66
C GLY A 134 0.35 -1.39 -4.75
N GLN A 135 0.31 -1.87 -6.00
CA GLN A 135 0.72 -1.11 -7.18
C GLN A 135 -0.43 -0.19 -7.61
N CYS A 136 -1.66 -0.71 -7.68
CA CYS A 136 -2.84 -0.01 -8.17
C CYS A 136 -4.05 -0.24 -7.25
N ASP A 137 -4.32 0.71 -6.35
CA ASP A 137 -5.27 0.49 -5.24
C ASP A 137 -6.71 0.20 -5.74
N VAL A 138 -7.17 0.93 -6.77
CA VAL A 138 -8.50 0.77 -7.37
C VAL A 138 -8.61 -0.54 -8.16
N THR A 139 -7.62 -0.82 -9.01
CA THR A 139 -7.64 -2.00 -9.87
C THR A 139 -7.56 -3.28 -9.05
N GLU A 140 -6.68 -3.34 -8.04
CA GLU A 140 -6.59 -4.49 -7.13
C GLU A 140 -7.93 -4.75 -6.43
N ALA A 141 -8.62 -3.71 -5.93
CA ALA A 141 -9.93 -3.84 -5.30
C ALA A 141 -11.04 -4.32 -6.25
N CYS A 142 -10.93 -4.04 -7.55
CA CYS A 142 -11.86 -4.59 -8.55
C CYS A 142 -11.59 -6.08 -8.78
N LEU A 143 -10.32 -6.43 -8.95
CA LEU A 143 -9.89 -7.79 -9.30
C LEU A 143 -10.26 -8.82 -8.23
N GLU A 144 -10.26 -8.46 -6.95
CA GLU A 144 -10.69 -9.33 -5.84
C GLU A 144 -12.12 -9.89 -6.00
N ARG A 145 -12.93 -9.30 -6.88
CA ARG A 145 -14.33 -9.70 -7.15
C ARG A 145 -14.59 -10.16 -8.58
N MET A 146 -13.60 -10.06 -9.46
CA MET A 146 -13.73 -10.43 -10.88
C MET A 146 -13.40 -11.90 -11.09
N ARG A 147 -14.06 -12.53 -12.06
CA ARG A 147 -13.70 -13.87 -12.57
C ARG A 147 -12.86 -13.74 -13.84
N ALA A 148 -12.10 -14.78 -14.17
CA ALA A 148 -11.37 -14.84 -15.42
C ALA A 148 -12.32 -14.68 -16.61
N GLY A 149 -11.93 -13.86 -17.59
CA GLY A 149 -12.73 -13.49 -18.75
C GLY A 149 -13.74 -12.35 -18.52
N GLU A 150 -13.93 -11.87 -17.29
CA GLU A 150 -14.92 -10.81 -17.02
C GLU A 150 -14.44 -9.42 -17.41
N LYS A 151 -15.41 -8.60 -17.83
CA LYS A 151 -15.26 -7.17 -18.11
C LYS A 151 -16.19 -6.35 -17.23
N TRP A 152 -15.62 -5.38 -16.54
CA TRP A 152 -16.30 -4.52 -15.58
C TRP A 152 -16.16 -3.06 -15.98
N GLU A 153 -17.23 -2.29 -15.86
CA GLU A 153 -17.22 -0.84 -15.93
C GLU A 153 -17.15 -0.26 -14.52
N ILE A 154 -16.25 0.69 -14.31
CA ILE A 154 -16.06 1.36 -13.03
C ILE A 154 -16.26 2.87 -13.19
N LEU A 155 -16.98 3.46 -12.24
CA LEU A 155 -17.07 4.90 -12.05
C LEU A 155 -16.37 5.26 -10.75
N LEU A 156 -15.45 6.20 -10.83
CA LEU A 156 -14.72 6.72 -9.69
C LEU A 156 -15.18 8.13 -9.39
N SER A 157 -15.69 8.33 -8.19
CA SER A 157 -16.01 9.65 -7.66
C SER A 157 -15.17 9.92 -6.42
N GLN A 158 -14.56 11.11 -6.38
CA GLN A 158 -13.79 11.53 -5.22
C GLN A 158 -14.75 11.82 -4.08
N VAL A 159 -14.42 11.31 -2.89
CA VAL A 159 -15.16 11.63 -1.68
C VAL A 159 -14.54 12.89 -1.13
N GLU A 160 -15.33 13.96 -1.03
CA GLU A 160 -14.84 15.20 -0.42
C GLU A 160 -14.46 14.91 1.04
N ASN A 161 -13.17 15.09 1.36
CA ASN A 161 -12.69 14.96 2.73
C ASN A 161 -13.25 16.13 3.54
N GLY A 162 -13.67 15.86 4.78
CA GLY A 162 -13.99 16.92 5.76
C GLY A 162 -12.80 17.87 5.99
N PRO A 163 -13.01 19.02 6.65
CA PRO A 163 -12.14 20.19 6.63
C PRO A 163 -10.70 20.02 7.15
N ASP A 164 -10.30 18.85 7.64
CA ASP A 164 -9.02 18.61 8.34
C ASP A 164 -7.93 17.89 7.53
N VAL A 165 -8.14 17.58 6.24
CA VAL A 165 -7.13 16.84 5.45
C VAL A 165 -6.61 17.67 4.28
N SER A 166 -5.44 18.30 4.46
CA SER A 166 -4.70 19.03 3.43
C SER A 166 -4.02 18.06 2.44
N VAL A 167 -4.80 17.38 1.60
CA VAL A 167 -4.25 16.70 0.41
C VAL A 167 -4.23 17.72 -0.73
N PRO A 168 -3.11 17.89 -1.46
CA PRO A 168 -3.08 18.74 -2.66
C PRO A 168 -4.15 18.25 -3.66
N GLN A 169 -5.16 19.08 -3.89
CA GLN A 169 -6.19 18.82 -4.88
C GLN A 169 -5.62 19.11 -6.28
N PRO A 170 -5.70 18.17 -7.24
CA PRO A 170 -5.49 18.52 -8.63
C PRO A 170 -6.60 19.46 -9.10
N SER A 171 -6.23 20.48 -9.87
CA SER A 171 -7.09 21.54 -10.41
C SER A 171 -8.04 21.07 -11.54
N ASP A 172 -8.13 19.77 -11.80
CA ASP A 172 -9.03 19.21 -12.80
C ASP A 172 -10.29 18.72 -12.10
N GLY A 173 -11.44 19.24 -12.53
CA GLY A 173 -12.71 19.19 -11.82
C GLY A 173 -13.14 17.81 -11.32
N ASN A 174 -14.01 17.84 -10.30
CA ASN A 174 -14.74 16.74 -9.66
C ASN A 174 -15.62 15.90 -10.62
N LEU A 175 -15.24 15.74 -11.89
CA LEU A 175 -15.93 14.90 -12.85
C LEU A 175 -15.61 13.44 -12.52
N PRO A 176 -16.64 12.58 -12.44
CA PRO A 176 -16.43 11.18 -12.14
C PRO A 176 -15.70 10.51 -13.32
N LEU A 177 -14.64 9.75 -13.01
CA LEU A 177 -13.83 9.05 -14.00
C LEU A 177 -14.48 7.71 -14.35
N CYS A 178 -14.77 7.47 -15.63
CA CYS A 178 -15.26 6.19 -16.13
C CYS A 178 -14.11 5.37 -16.71
N ALA A 179 -13.97 4.11 -16.32
CA ALA A 179 -13.02 3.18 -16.91
C ALA A 179 -13.62 1.79 -17.08
N THR A 180 -13.02 0.99 -17.96
CA THR A 180 -13.30 -0.44 -18.11
C THR A 180 -12.09 -1.24 -17.63
N VAL A 181 -12.34 -2.25 -16.81
CA VAL A 181 -11.35 -3.18 -16.28
C VAL A 181 -11.69 -4.56 -16.82
N GLU A 182 -10.72 -5.20 -17.46
CA GLU A 182 -10.87 -6.51 -18.07
C GLU A 182 -9.84 -7.47 -17.46
N LEU A 183 -10.29 -8.63 -16.99
CA LEU A 183 -9.44 -9.67 -16.42
C LEU A 183 -9.40 -10.84 -17.40
N GLN A 184 -8.25 -11.14 -17.99
CA GLN A 184 -8.11 -12.26 -18.92
C GLN A 184 -8.01 -13.59 -18.16
N ALA A 185 -6.98 -13.71 -17.33
CA ALA A 185 -6.68 -14.92 -16.57
C ALA A 185 -5.90 -14.53 -15.31
N PHE A 186 -5.90 -15.42 -14.31
CA PHE A 186 -5.11 -15.25 -13.10
C PHE A 186 -4.61 -16.59 -12.54
N THR A 187 -3.51 -16.54 -11.79
CA THR A 187 -3.02 -17.69 -11.02
C THR A 187 -3.67 -17.72 -9.64
N PRO A 188 -3.96 -18.90 -9.06
CA PRO A 188 -4.53 -18.99 -7.72
C PRO A 188 -3.56 -18.37 -6.70
N GLY A 189 -4.08 -17.47 -5.87
CA GLY A 189 -3.36 -16.86 -4.76
C GLY A 189 -3.72 -17.55 -3.45
N LYS A 190 -3.20 -17.03 -2.34
CA LYS A 190 -3.49 -17.52 -0.98
C LYS A 190 -4.12 -16.43 -0.14
N GLU A 191 -5.01 -16.82 0.76
CA GLU A 191 -5.53 -15.90 1.76
C GLU A 191 -4.54 -15.72 2.92
N SER A 192 -4.69 -14.64 3.71
CA SER A 192 -3.72 -14.32 4.77
C SER A 192 -3.62 -15.40 5.86
N TRP A 193 -4.67 -16.21 6.06
CA TRP A 193 -4.66 -17.34 6.98
C TRP A 193 -4.11 -18.63 6.37
N GLU A 194 -4.14 -18.77 5.05
CA GLU A 194 -3.59 -19.94 4.34
C GLU A 194 -2.07 -19.84 4.18
N MET A 195 -1.53 -18.62 4.29
CA MET A 195 -0.09 -18.38 4.23
C MET A 195 0.61 -18.93 5.47
N SER A 196 1.63 -19.74 5.24
CA SER A 196 2.56 -20.18 6.27
C SER A 196 3.33 -18.98 6.86
N PRO A 197 3.87 -19.10 8.08
CA PRO A 197 4.70 -18.06 8.69
C PRO A 197 5.93 -17.67 7.82
N GLY A 198 6.55 -18.64 7.13
CA GLY A 198 7.66 -18.39 6.21
C GLY A 198 7.26 -17.56 4.98
N GLU A 199 6.12 -17.86 4.38
CA GLU A 199 5.60 -17.07 3.23
C GLU A 199 5.25 -15.64 3.64
N LYS A 200 4.63 -15.45 4.82
CA LYS A 200 4.35 -14.10 5.37
C LYS A 200 5.63 -13.30 5.57
N TRP A 201 6.69 -13.97 6.02
CA TRP A 201 8.01 -13.36 6.19
C TRP A 201 8.62 -12.93 4.85
N GLU A 202 8.56 -13.79 3.83
CA GLU A 202 9.00 -13.45 2.46
C GLU A 202 8.23 -12.26 1.90
N TRP A 203 6.91 -12.21 2.12
CA TRP A 203 6.08 -11.06 1.76
C TRP A 203 6.51 -9.78 2.48
N ALA A 204 6.80 -9.85 3.78
CA ALA A 204 7.27 -8.69 4.53
C ALA A 204 8.60 -8.16 3.99
N LYS A 205 9.56 -9.05 3.64
CA LYS A 205 10.83 -8.68 2.99
C LYS A 205 10.60 -8.05 1.62
N SER A 206 9.73 -8.64 0.80
CA SER A 206 9.36 -8.11 -0.51
C SER A 206 8.78 -6.69 -0.41
N HIS A 207 7.86 -6.44 0.54
CA HIS A 207 7.33 -5.10 0.79
C HIS A 207 8.38 -4.10 1.28
N LYS A 208 9.35 -4.54 2.10
CA LYS A 208 10.49 -3.70 2.54
C LYS A 208 11.33 -3.25 1.35
N GLU A 209 11.71 -4.18 0.47
CA GLU A 209 12.53 -3.89 -0.71
C GLU A 209 11.82 -2.96 -1.68
N ARG A 210 10.54 -3.25 -1.97
CA ARG A 210 9.69 -2.38 -2.81
C ARG A 210 9.56 -0.97 -2.23
N GLY A 211 9.34 -0.85 -0.92
CA GLY A 211 9.30 0.44 -0.25
C GLY A 211 10.60 1.23 -0.45
N GLY A 212 11.75 0.55 -0.45
CA GLY A 212 13.04 1.15 -0.76
C GLY A 212 13.16 1.63 -2.20
N VAL A 213 12.68 0.84 -3.17
CA VAL A 213 12.65 1.22 -4.59
C VAL A 213 11.75 2.44 -4.80
N ARG A 214 10.52 2.41 -4.28
CA ARG A 214 9.54 3.52 -4.38
C ARG A 214 10.05 4.81 -3.73
N PHE A 215 10.74 4.69 -2.60
CA PHE A 215 11.33 5.84 -1.93
C PHE A 215 12.42 6.50 -2.79
N ARG A 216 13.28 5.69 -3.44
CA ARG A 216 14.32 6.18 -4.35
C ARG A 216 13.74 6.78 -5.63
N SER A 217 12.61 6.27 -6.12
CA SER A 217 11.90 6.85 -7.27
C SER A 217 11.10 8.11 -6.93
N GLY A 218 11.11 8.57 -5.67
CA GLY A 218 10.40 9.77 -5.22
C GLY A 218 8.95 9.54 -4.77
N ASP A 219 8.42 8.33 -4.88
CA ASP A 219 7.08 7.97 -4.41
C ASP A 219 7.10 7.68 -2.90
N VAL A 220 7.13 8.75 -2.11
CA VAL A 220 7.20 8.67 -0.64
C VAL A 220 5.92 8.05 -0.06
N TRP A 221 4.76 8.33 -0.64
CA TRP A 221 3.48 7.77 -0.19
C TRP A 221 3.38 6.27 -0.45
N GLY A 222 3.69 5.82 -1.67
CA GLY A 222 3.72 4.39 -2.00
C GLY A 222 4.76 3.64 -1.18
N ALA A 223 5.91 4.26 -0.86
CA ALA A 223 6.89 3.71 0.05
C ALA A 223 6.33 3.54 1.48
N ALA A 224 5.69 4.58 2.03
CA ALA A 224 5.05 4.52 3.33
C ALA A 224 3.97 3.41 3.40
N HIS A 225 3.18 3.27 2.34
CA HIS A 225 2.20 2.20 2.21
C HIS A 225 2.87 0.82 2.24
N SER A 226 3.91 0.59 1.43
CA SER A 226 4.63 -0.68 1.39
C SER A 226 5.23 -1.04 2.75
N TYR A 227 5.88 -0.10 3.45
CA TYR A 227 6.40 -0.36 4.79
C TYR A 227 5.29 -0.65 5.81
N SER A 228 4.13 0.00 5.69
CA SER A 228 2.97 -0.27 6.53
C SER A 228 2.40 -1.67 6.30
N GLN A 229 2.35 -2.15 5.05
CA GLN A 229 1.93 -3.51 4.74
C GLN A 229 2.93 -4.55 5.30
N ALA A 230 4.23 -4.30 5.17
CA ALA A 230 5.26 -5.14 5.79
C ALA A 230 5.05 -5.25 7.30
N LEU A 231 4.83 -4.13 7.99
CA LEU A 231 4.59 -4.11 9.44
C LEU A 231 3.31 -4.86 9.83
N LYS A 232 2.23 -4.74 9.05
CA LYS A 232 0.99 -5.51 9.27
C LYS A 232 1.25 -7.01 9.22
N LEU A 233 2.00 -7.48 8.22
CA LEU A 233 2.38 -8.89 8.11
C LEU A 233 3.22 -9.33 9.32
N LEU A 234 4.20 -8.52 9.74
CA LEU A 234 5.02 -8.84 10.92
C LEU A 234 4.20 -8.90 12.22
N ILE A 235 3.14 -8.10 12.36
CA ILE A 235 2.23 -8.17 13.52
C ILE A 235 1.57 -9.55 13.60
N THR A 236 1.17 -10.12 12.47
CA THR A 236 0.57 -11.47 12.43
C THR A 236 1.57 -12.56 12.82
N LEU A 237 2.88 -12.30 12.69
CA LEU A 237 3.94 -13.22 13.06
C LEU A 237 4.39 -13.08 14.51
N CYS A 238 4.06 -11.98 15.20
CA CYS A 238 4.51 -11.72 16.58
C CYS A 238 4.18 -12.88 17.55
N GLY A 239 3.02 -13.53 17.41
CA GLY A 239 2.62 -14.64 18.27
C GLY A 239 3.65 -15.77 18.29
N HIS A 240 4.15 -16.17 17.12
CA HIS A 240 5.15 -17.23 16.97
C HIS A 240 6.50 -16.86 17.61
N PHE A 241 6.95 -15.62 17.47
CA PHE A 241 8.24 -15.19 18.03
C PHE A 241 8.20 -15.03 19.55
N THR A 242 7.08 -14.58 20.13
CA THR A 242 6.95 -14.46 21.59
C THR A 242 6.98 -15.79 22.32
N GLU A 243 6.59 -16.88 21.66
CA GLU A 243 6.66 -18.24 22.23
C GLU A 243 8.08 -18.81 22.15
N VAL A 244 8.80 -18.52 21.07
CA VAL A 244 10.22 -18.91 20.89
C VAL A 244 11.11 -18.18 21.91
N GLU A 245 10.87 -16.90 22.17
CA GLU A 245 11.62 -16.13 23.18
C GLU A 245 11.41 -16.68 24.60
N LYS A 246 10.19 -17.13 24.93
CA LYS A 246 9.88 -17.74 26.23
C LYS A 246 10.53 -19.11 26.39
N LYS A 247 10.45 -19.97 25.36
CA LYS A 247 11.11 -21.27 25.36
C LYS A 247 12.64 -21.18 25.38
N GLY A 248 13.22 -20.15 24.74
CA GLY A 248 14.65 -19.88 24.78
C GLY A 248 15.15 -19.49 26.18
N HIS A 249 14.37 -18.72 26.95
CA HIS A 249 14.70 -18.40 28.34
C HIS A 249 14.51 -19.57 29.32
N GLU A 250 13.67 -20.55 28.99
CA GLU A 250 13.50 -21.77 29.79
C GLU A 250 14.59 -22.83 29.47
N HIS A 251 15.15 -22.83 28.26
CA HIS A 251 16.18 -23.79 27.85
C HIS A 251 17.63 -23.42 28.20
N GLU A 252 17.91 -22.21 28.70
CA GLU A 252 19.25 -21.87 29.25
C GLU A 252 19.53 -22.56 30.61
N ALA A 253 18.60 -23.36 31.15
CA ALA A 253 18.73 -24.08 32.41
C ALA A 253 18.64 -25.62 32.33
N GLY A 254 18.70 -26.25 31.16
CA GLY A 254 18.71 -27.72 31.09
C GLY A 254 18.86 -28.31 29.68
N GLU A 255 19.86 -29.16 29.52
CA GLU A 255 20.14 -29.92 28.29
C GLU A 255 19.05 -30.97 27.98
N GLN A 256 18.93 -31.23 26.66
CA GLN A 256 18.37 -32.40 25.96
C GLN A 256 16.84 -32.63 25.96
N SER A 257 16.24 -32.45 24.79
CA SER A 257 15.40 -33.53 24.22
C SER A 257 15.28 -33.47 22.69
N ASP A 258 15.57 -34.64 22.13
CA ASP A 258 15.25 -35.28 20.86
C ASP A 258 14.52 -34.54 19.72
N THR A 259 15.21 -34.62 18.59
CA THR A 259 14.81 -34.41 17.20
C THR A 259 13.50 -35.09 16.80
N ASN A 260 12.58 -34.31 16.22
CA ASN A 260 11.76 -34.63 15.03
C ASN A 260 10.86 -33.44 14.60
N ALA A 261 11.47 -32.27 14.29
CA ALA A 261 10.77 -31.09 13.75
C ALA A 261 11.62 -30.38 12.66
N ALA A 262 12.30 -31.17 11.83
CA ALA A 262 13.43 -30.70 11.02
C ALA A 262 13.07 -30.10 9.64
N ASP A 263 11.78 -30.01 9.26
CA ASP A 263 11.39 -29.59 7.90
C ASP A 263 10.63 -28.25 7.83
N GLU A 264 9.95 -27.80 8.89
CA GLU A 264 9.22 -26.50 8.88
C GLU A 264 10.02 -25.33 9.47
N THR A 265 11.14 -25.60 10.15
CA THR A 265 11.97 -24.59 10.82
C THR A 265 12.98 -23.91 9.89
N GLN A 266 13.14 -24.37 8.64
CA GLN A 266 14.20 -23.88 7.75
C GLN A 266 13.92 -22.50 7.12
N GLN A 267 12.70 -21.95 7.22
CA GLN A 267 12.31 -20.70 6.52
C GLN A 267 11.94 -19.51 7.43
N LEU A 268 11.89 -19.72 8.75
CA LEU A 268 11.53 -18.68 9.71
C LEU A 268 12.80 -17.91 10.15
N PRO A 269 12.77 -16.57 10.19
CA PRO A 269 13.92 -15.78 10.62
C PRO A 269 14.24 -16.01 12.10
N SER A 270 15.47 -15.69 12.52
CA SER A 270 15.78 -15.66 13.96
C SER A 270 14.99 -14.54 14.65
N ALA A 271 14.80 -14.67 15.97
CA ALA A 271 14.12 -13.61 16.75
C ALA A 271 14.85 -12.26 16.63
N ASP A 272 16.18 -12.28 16.52
CA ASP A 272 17.00 -11.08 16.35
C ASP A 272 16.87 -10.48 14.95
N GLU A 273 16.82 -11.31 13.91
CA GLU A 273 16.56 -10.86 12.54
C GLU A 273 15.16 -10.24 12.43
N PHE A 274 14.15 -10.86 13.07
CA PHE A 274 12.80 -10.31 13.16
C PHE A 274 12.78 -8.93 13.82
N LYS A 275 13.45 -8.76 14.97
CA LYS A 275 13.58 -7.47 15.66
C LYS A 275 14.27 -6.42 14.78
N THR A 276 15.38 -6.80 14.15
CA THR A 276 16.17 -5.92 13.28
C THR A 276 15.35 -5.42 12.10
N ILE A 277 14.68 -6.32 11.36
CA ILE A 277 13.85 -5.93 10.22
C ILE A 277 12.65 -5.09 10.66
N LYS A 278 12.02 -5.42 11.80
CA LYS A 278 10.93 -4.62 12.36
C LYS A 278 11.39 -3.21 12.75
N ALA A 279 12.59 -3.08 13.32
CA ALA A 279 13.20 -1.79 13.66
C ALA A 279 13.48 -0.97 12.39
N GLU A 280 14.09 -1.59 11.37
CA GLU A 280 14.37 -0.95 10.09
C GLU A 280 13.11 -0.46 9.38
N LEU A 281 12.03 -1.26 9.38
CA LEU A 281 10.74 -0.89 8.80
C LEU A 281 10.13 0.32 9.50
N HIS A 282 10.11 0.33 10.85
CA HIS A 282 9.65 1.48 11.62
C HIS A 282 10.51 2.73 11.36
N SER A 283 11.82 2.54 11.22
CA SER A 283 12.75 3.62 10.91
C SER A 283 12.52 4.16 9.49
N ASN A 284 12.30 3.31 8.49
CA ASN A 284 12.06 3.77 7.12
C ASN A 284 10.67 4.40 6.96
N LEU A 285 9.67 3.90 7.69
CA LEU A 285 8.36 4.51 7.75
C LEU A 285 8.41 5.91 8.38
N SER A 286 9.20 6.11 9.46
CA SER A 286 9.35 7.43 10.08
C SER A 286 10.00 8.43 9.12
N LEU A 287 10.99 8.02 8.32
CA LEU A 287 11.58 8.85 7.27
C LEU A 287 10.55 9.27 6.22
N CYS A 288 9.67 8.35 5.80
CA CYS A 288 8.60 8.69 4.87
C CYS A 288 7.64 9.71 5.51
N GLN A 289 7.23 9.49 6.76
CA GLN A 289 6.35 10.39 7.50
C GLN A 289 6.95 11.79 7.70
N LEU A 290 8.25 11.90 7.94
CA LEU A 290 8.96 13.20 7.98
C LEU A 290 8.88 13.93 6.63
N LYS A 291 9.13 13.22 5.52
CA LYS A 291 9.00 13.79 4.17
C LYS A 291 7.56 14.15 3.80
N LEU A 292 6.57 13.47 4.39
CA LEU A 292 5.15 13.75 4.22
C LEU A 292 4.60 14.80 5.21
N HIS A 293 5.46 15.49 5.95
CA HIS A 293 5.08 16.49 6.96
C HIS A 293 4.10 15.97 8.03
N GLN A 294 4.25 14.70 8.43
CA GLN A 294 3.48 14.07 9.52
C GLN A 294 4.40 13.79 10.73
N PRO A 295 4.88 14.82 11.44
CA PRO A 295 5.93 14.67 12.44
C PRO A 295 5.52 13.87 13.67
N GLU A 296 4.25 13.93 14.10
CA GLU A 296 3.74 13.14 15.22
C GLU A 296 3.79 11.63 14.94
N ARG A 297 3.34 11.23 13.75
CA ARG A 297 3.40 9.83 13.31
C ARG A 297 4.85 9.39 13.17
N ALA A 298 5.71 10.26 12.62
CA ALA A 298 7.13 10.00 12.50
C ALA A 298 7.80 9.77 13.86
N LYS A 299 7.47 10.59 14.87
CA LYS A 299 7.97 10.43 16.24
C LYS A 299 7.60 9.08 16.81
N ALA A 300 6.32 8.68 16.71
CA ALA A 300 5.86 7.38 17.18
C ALA A 300 6.57 6.21 16.48
N SER A 301 6.71 6.25 15.15
CA SER A 301 7.42 5.23 14.38
C SER A 301 8.92 5.17 14.73
N ALA A 302 9.58 6.32 14.83
CA ALA A 302 11.01 6.39 15.18
C ALA A 302 11.27 5.90 16.63
N THR A 303 10.36 6.20 17.55
CA THR A 303 10.44 5.72 18.94
C THR A 303 10.39 4.19 19.00
N LYS A 304 9.46 3.56 18.27
CA LYS A 304 9.40 2.10 18.14
C LYS A 304 10.68 1.52 17.56
N ALA A 305 11.26 2.17 16.54
CA ALA A 305 12.54 1.73 15.99
C ALA A 305 13.67 1.78 17.03
N THR A 306 13.77 2.85 17.82
CA THR A 306 14.79 2.97 18.88
C THR A 306 14.59 1.99 20.05
N GLN A 307 13.35 1.59 20.33
CA GLN A 307 13.04 0.59 21.35
C GLN A 307 13.42 -0.83 20.90
N LEU A 308 13.23 -1.13 19.61
CA LEU A 308 13.57 -2.43 19.04
C LEU A 308 15.09 -2.58 18.81
N GLU A 309 15.75 -1.51 18.37
CA GLU A 309 17.19 -1.49 18.11
C GLU A 309 17.83 -0.23 18.72
N PRO A 310 18.24 -0.28 20.01
CA PRO A 310 18.85 0.86 20.69
C PRO A 310 20.17 1.34 20.06
N GLY A 311 20.89 0.47 19.35
CA GLY A 311 22.12 0.80 18.62
C GLY A 311 21.90 1.46 17.25
N GLY A 312 20.64 1.58 16.80
CA GLY A 312 20.30 2.07 15.47
C GLY A 312 20.45 3.59 15.32
N ALA A 313 21.63 4.08 14.91
CA ALA A 313 21.92 5.51 14.75
C ALA A 313 20.89 6.24 13.85
N LYS A 314 20.47 5.62 12.74
CA LYS A 314 19.46 6.21 11.82
C LYS A 314 18.11 6.46 12.51
N ALA A 315 17.70 5.58 13.41
CA ALA A 315 16.43 5.71 14.14
C ALA A 315 16.48 6.89 15.13
N TRP A 316 17.59 7.02 15.88
CA TRP A 316 17.80 8.15 16.78
C TRP A 316 17.83 9.49 16.06
N TYR A 317 18.49 9.56 14.89
CA TYR A 317 18.47 10.77 14.06
C TYR A 317 17.06 11.15 13.62
N ARG A 318 16.29 10.18 13.12
CA ARG A 318 14.90 10.39 12.68
C ARG A 318 13.99 10.78 13.84
N LEU A 319 14.19 10.22 15.03
CA LEU A 319 13.46 10.60 16.24
C LEU A 319 13.75 12.06 16.63
N GLY A 320 15.04 12.46 16.63
CA GLY A 320 15.44 13.83 16.92
C GLY A 320 14.83 14.84 15.94
N GLN A 321 14.84 14.52 14.64
CA GLN A 321 14.19 15.34 13.61
C GLN A 321 12.67 15.45 13.83
N ALA A 322 12.00 14.34 14.16
CA ALA A 322 10.57 14.34 14.42
C ALA A 322 10.23 15.22 15.64
N CYS A 323 10.95 15.07 16.76
CA CYS A 323 10.75 15.89 17.96
C CYS A 323 11.02 17.38 17.69
N GLN A 324 12.04 17.73 16.89
CA GLN A 324 12.28 19.12 16.47
C GLN A 324 11.12 19.72 15.69
N MET A 325 10.42 18.93 14.87
CA MET A 325 9.25 19.38 14.11
C MET A 325 8.00 19.51 14.99
N VAL A 326 7.86 18.68 16.03
CA VAL A 326 6.79 18.78 17.04
C VAL A 326 7.06 19.88 18.09
N ASN A 327 8.24 20.51 18.06
CA ASN A 327 8.70 21.50 19.04
C ASN A 327 8.95 20.93 20.46
N GLU A 328 9.23 19.63 20.55
CA GLU A 328 9.70 18.96 21.77
C GLU A 328 11.23 18.97 21.82
N LEU A 329 11.78 20.10 22.28
CA LEU A 329 13.21 20.40 22.20
C LEU A 329 14.06 19.52 23.13
N GLU A 330 13.55 19.17 24.32
CA GLU A 330 14.27 18.33 25.29
C GLU A 330 14.38 16.87 24.83
N GLU A 331 13.29 16.29 24.31
CA GLU A 331 13.29 14.97 23.70
C GLU A 331 14.22 14.92 22.48
N ALA A 332 14.19 15.96 21.65
CA ALA A 332 15.08 16.08 20.50
C ALA A 332 16.56 16.08 20.91
N LYS A 333 16.95 16.87 21.92
CA LYS A 333 18.31 16.85 22.47
C LYS A 333 18.71 15.47 22.96
N ARG A 334 17.84 14.79 23.70
CA ARG A 334 18.12 13.44 24.22
C ARG A 334 18.40 12.47 23.07
N ALA A 335 17.58 12.53 22.02
CA ALA A 335 17.77 11.70 20.83
C ALA A 335 19.10 12.00 20.10
N PHE A 336 19.44 13.28 19.90
CA PHE A 336 20.71 13.66 19.25
C PHE A 336 21.94 13.40 20.12
N ARG A 337 21.85 13.49 21.44
CA ARG A 337 22.94 13.07 22.36
C ARG A 337 23.17 11.57 22.26
N LYS A 338 22.12 10.75 22.29
CA LYS A 338 22.22 9.30 22.07
C LYS A 338 22.81 8.98 20.70
N LEU A 339 22.44 9.73 19.68
CA LEU A 339 23.06 9.59 18.36
C LEU A 339 24.56 9.89 18.37
N LEU A 340 25.01 10.93 19.09
CA LEU A 340 26.43 11.25 19.22
C LEU A 340 27.19 10.24 20.09
N GLU A 341 26.54 9.59 21.06
CA GLU A 341 27.14 8.45 21.77
C GLU A 341 27.44 7.29 20.80
N LEU A 342 26.57 7.05 19.82
CA LEU A 342 26.74 6.01 18.79
C LEU A 342 27.69 6.45 17.66
N GLN A 343 27.64 7.73 17.28
CA GLN A 343 28.40 8.32 16.18
C GLN A 343 28.92 9.71 16.58
N PRO A 344 30.09 9.79 17.25
CA PRO A 344 30.59 11.03 17.85
C PRO A 344 30.84 12.19 16.88
N GLU A 345 31.15 11.88 15.62
CA GLU A 345 31.58 12.88 14.63
C GLU A 345 30.48 13.27 13.63
N LEU A 346 29.21 12.93 13.89
CA LEU A 346 28.13 13.20 12.94
C LEU A 346 27.81 14.71 12.87
N PRO A 347 28.15 15.43 11.78
CA PRO A 347 28.01 16.90 11.73
C PRO A 347 26.55 17.35 11.78
N ALA A 348 25.65 16.52 11.23
CA ALA A 348 24.22 16.77 11.23
C ALA A 348 23.63 16.82 12.65
N ALA A 349 24.11 15.96 13.56
CA ALA A 349 23.67 15.92 14.95
C ALA A 349 24.21 17.13 15.74
N LEU A 350 25.48 17.49 15.54
CA LEU A 350 26.07 18.68 16.15
C LEU A 350 25.37 19.96 15.71
N LYS A 351 25.04 20.08 14.42
CA LYS A 351 24.24 21.20 13.89
C LYS A 351 22.85 21.24 14.54
N ALA A 352 22.15 20.11 14.57
CA ALA A 352 20.82 20.02 15.16
C ALA A 352 20.80 20.43 16.66
N LEU A 353 21.82 20.05 17.43
CA LEU A 353 21.94 20.46 18.84
C LEU A 353 22.18 21.98 18.99
N LYS A 354 22.99 22.60 18.13
CA LYS A 354 23.17 24.06 18.13
C LYS A 354 21.86 24.77 17.79
N ASP A 355 21.14 24.27 16.79
CA ASP A 355 19.85 24.82 16.37
C ASP A 355 18.83 24.73 17.52
N ILE A 356 18.76 23.59 18.23
CA ILE A 356 17.89 23.44 19.41
C ILE A 356 18.28 24.41 20.53
N ALA A 357 19.56 24.53 20.87
CA ALA A 357 20.02 25.45 21.92
C ALA A 357 19.67 26.91 21.60
N SER A 358 19.73 27.30 20.32
CA SER A 358 19.33 28.65 19.89
C SER A 358 17.83 28.88 20.05
N ARG A 359 16.98 27.92 19.65
CA ARG A 359 15.52 27.97 19.83
C ARG A 359 15.12 28.03 21.29
N GLU A 360 15.77 27.25 22.16
CA GLU A 360 15.47 27.28 23.59
C GLU A 360 15.85 28.59 24.25
N LYS A 361 16.98 29.18 23.86
CA LYS A 361 17.37 30.50 24.33
C LYS A 361 16.31 31.54 23.95
N GLU A 362 15.78 31.45 22.73
CA GLU A 362 14.70 32.32 22.27
C GLU A 362 13.40 32.08 23.03
N THR A 363 12.95 30.83 23.19
CA THR A 363 11.72 30.51 23.93
C THR A 363 11.81 30.93 25.40
N ASN A 364 12.98 30.74 26.03
CA ASN A 364 13.22 31.16 27.41
C ASN A 364 13.23 32.68 27.55
N ALA A 365 13.82 33.40 26.60
CA ALA A 365 13.78 34.87 26.57
C ALA A 365 12.34 35.39 26.40
N GLN A 366 11.56 34.79 25.50
CA GLN A 366 10.15 35.14 25.32
C GLN A 366 9.32 34.84 26.57
N LEU A 367 9.56 33.70 27.22
CA LEU A 367 8.90 33.35 28.48
C LEU A 367 9.23 34.37 29.58
N GLY A 368 10.50 34.75 29.71
CA GLY A 368 10.93 35.78 30.67
C GLY A 368 10.26 37.13 30.44
N LEU A 369 10.12 37.57 29.18
CA LEU A 369 9.40 38.79 28.82
C LEU A 369 7.91 38.71 29.17
N ARG A 370 7.25 37.56 28.91
CA ARG A 370 5.84 37.35 29.24
C ARG A 370 5.62 37.38 30.76
N LEU A 371 6.47 36.68 31.51
CA LEU A 371 6.42 36.68 32.97
C LEU A 371 6.63 38.09 33.52
N SER A 372 7.62 38.83 33.01
CA SER A 372 7.86 40.22 33.44
C SER A 372 6.63 41.11 33.25
N LYS A 373 5.86 40.94 32.17
CA LYS A 373 4.61 41.69 31.93
C LYS A 373 3.44 41.27 32.82
N MET A 374 3.46 40.04 33.36
CA MET A 374 2.42 39.56 34.27
C MET A 374 2.62 40.06 35.70
N PHE A 375 3.86 40.40 36.07
CA PHE A 375 4.23 40.85 37.42
C PHE A 375 4.59 42.35 37.51
N SER A 376 4.60 43.06 36.37
CA SER A 376 4.61 44.53 36.29
C SER A 376 3.19 45.07 36.24
#